data_AF-A0A7S2TWF1-F1
#
_entry.id   AF-A0A7S2TWF1-F1
#
_cell.length_a   1.000
_cell.length_b   1.000
_cell.length_c   1.000
_cell.angle_alpha   90.00
_cell.angle_beta   90.00
_cell.angle_gamma   90.00
#
_symmetry.space_group_name_H-M   'P 1'
#
loop_
_entity.id
_entity.type
_entity.pdbx_description
1 polymer ?
#
loop_
_entity_poly.entity_id
_entity_poly.type
_entity_poly.pdbx_seq_one_letter_code
_entity_poly.pdbx_strand_id
1 'polypeptide(L)'
;EGVIVAHIWPPYAYGYQGQSDEQVVSKILGTLRDMMYPPNCTSTLPKPLDALVTRWDTDPHSLGSYSFHPVGSERMDPLALAAPHPRSSPRLFFAGEATSLLGQQCVTGAVESGRRAARAVAGTAHGESFDFSNAAFSWDLPPPPWDVPRPASSSLHNRKAPK
;
A
#
# COMPACT_ATOMS: atom_id res chain seq x y z
N GLU A 1 -27.65 13.50 10.62
CA GLU A 1 -26.23 13.73 10.96
C GLU A 1 -25.38 13.28 9.78
N GLY A 2 -24.27 13.97 9.49
CA GLY A 2 -23.41 13.69 8.35
C GLY A 2 -21.95 13.61 8.79
N VAL A 3 -21.15 12.81 8.08
CA VAL A 3 -19.72 12.65 8.32
C VAL A 3 -18.98 13.13 7.08
N ILE A 4 -17.95 13.94 7.28
CA ILE A 4 -17.01 14.34 6.23
C ILE A 4 -15.70 13.62 6.49
N VAL A 5 -15.16 12.98 5.45
CA VAL A 5 -13.83 12.39 5.49
C VAL A 5 -12.92 13.26 4.63
N ALA A 6 -11.90 13.84 5.26
CA ALA A 6 -10.87 14.59 4.57
C ALA A 6 -9.62 13.71 4.41
N HIS A 7 -9.20 13.50 3.17
CA HIS A 7 -7.96 12.79 2.87
C HIS A 7 -6.82 13.79 2.69
N ILE A 8 -5.70 13.54 3.36
CA ILE A 8 -4.49 14.36 3.28
C ILE A 8 -3.35 13.45 2.83
N TRP A 9 -2.69 13.82 1.74
CA TRP A 9 -1.62 13.04 1.12
C TRP A 9 -0.32 13.85 1.02
N PRO A 10 0.85 13.20 0.92
CA PRO A 10 2.08 13.88 0.58
C PRO A 10 1.98 14.67 -0.75
N PRO A 11 2.65 15.83 -0.86
CA PRO A 11 3.52 16.44 0.15
C PRO A 11 2.75 17.25 1.22
N TYR A 12 1.45 17.48 1.05
CA TYR A 12 0.67 18.35 1.93
C TYR A 12 0.51 17.81 3.35
N ALA A 13 0.53 16.48 3.52
CA ALA A 13 0.50 15.82 4.83
C ALA A 13 1.63 16.29 5.76
N TYR A 14 2.80 16.65 5.23
CA TYR A 14 3.93 17.15 6.04
C TYR A 14 3.60 18.47 6.74
N GLY A 15 2.71 19.28 6.16
CA GLY A 15 2.25 20.53 6.76
C GLY A 15 1.37 20.36 8.01
N TYR A 16 1.05 19.14 8.42
CA TYR A 16 0.24 18.81 9.60
C TYR A 16 1.04 18.11 10.71
N GLN A 17 2.31 17.78 10.48
CA GLN A 17 3.14 17.12 11.49
C GLN A 17 3.30 18.01 12.74
N GLY A 18 3.20 17.38 13.92
CA GLY A 18 3.32 18.05 15.22
C GLY A 18 2.13 18.93 15.64
N GLN A 19 1.07 19.03 14.84
CA GLN A 19 -0.14 19.78 15.20
C GLN A 19 -1.09 18.97 16.07
N SER A 20 -1.82 19.65 16.96
CA SER A 20 -2.91 19.05 17.72
C SER A 20 -4.14 18.77 16.84
N ASP A 21 -5.02 17.89 17.27
CA ASP A 21 -6.25 17.55 16.52
C ASP A 21 -7.10 18.79 16.25
N GLU A 22 -7.22 19.69 17.22
CA GLU A 22 -7.97 20.94 17.10
C GLU A 22 -7.40 21.85 16.02
N GLN A 23 -6.06 21.94 15.93
CA GLN A 23 -5.38 22.73 14.91
C GLN A 23 -5.62 22.15 13.51
N VAL A 24 -5.54 20.82 13.36
CA VAL A 24 -5.81 20.13 12.09
C VAL A 24 -7.26 20.34 11.66
N VAL A 25 -8.20 20.09 12.57
CA VAL A 25 -9.64 20.24 12.31
C VAL A 25 -9.98 21.69 11.96
N SER A 26 -9.43 22.66 12.69
CA SER A 26 -9.65 24.09 12.40
C SER A 26 -9.18 24.48 11.00
N LYS A 27 -8.02 23.99 10.56
CA LYS A 27 -7.52 24.23 9.20
C LYS A 27 -8.42 23.62 8.13
N ILE A 28 -8.84 22.36 8.32
CA ILE A 28 -9.74 21.67 7.39
C ILE A 28 -11.08 22.38 7.28
N LEU A 29 -11.66 22.81 8.41
CA LEU A 29 -12.91 23.58 8.41
C LEU A 29 -12.73 24.94 7.75
N GLY A 30 -11.57 25.59 7.89
CA GLY A 30 -11.23 26.80 7.15
C GLY A 30 -11.25 26.56 5.63
N THR A 31 -10.55 25.53 5.16
CA THR A 31 -10.55 25.16 3.73
C THR A 31 -11.94 24.82 3.24
N LEU A 32 -12.73 24.05 4.00
CA LEU A 32 -14.09 23.70 3.62
C LEU A 32 -14.99 24.94 3.55
N ARG A 33 -14.84 25.89 4.48
CA ARG A 33 -15.59 27.16 4.46
C ARG A 33 -15.28 27.92 3.18
N ASP A 34 -14.01 28.06 2.85
CA ASP A 34 -13.56 28.80 1.66
C ASP A 34 -14.02 28.14 0.35
N MET A 35 -14.20 26.82 0.35
CA MET A 35 -14.78 26.08 -0.78
C MET A 35 -16.30 26.24 -0.90
N MET A 36 -17.01 26.27 0.23
CA MET A 36 -18.47 26.24 0.25
C MET A 36 -19.12 27.63 0.21
N TYR A 37 -18.40 28.66 0.66
CA TYR A 37 -18.94 30.00 0.80
C TYR A 37 -18.08 31.04 0.08
N PRO A 38 -18.69 32.09 -0.51
CA PRO A 38 -17.94 33.18 -1.10
C PRO A 38 -17.20 33.99 0.00
N PRO A 39 -16.13 34.73 -0.36
CA PRO A 39 -15.24 35.38 0.62
C PRO A 39 -15.94 36.37 1.57
N ASN A 40 -17.06 36.94 1.14
CA ASN A 40 -17.88 37.91 1.85
C ASN A 40 -19.10 37.29 2.56
N CYS A 41 -19.17 35.96 2.63
CA CYS A 41 -20.23 35.26 3.34
C CYS A 41 -19.99 35.28 4.86
N THR A 42 -21.02 35.70 5.61
CA THR A 42 -21.03 35.72 7.07
C THR A 42 -21.50 34.40 7.68
N SER A 43 -22.06 33.49 6.88
CA SER A 43 -22.44 32.15 7.33
C SER A 43 -21.23 31.37 7.84
N THR A 44 -21.46 30.56 8.86
CA THR A 44 -20.45 29.70 9.47
C THR A 44 -20.80 28.24 9.23
N LEU A 45 -19.78 27.40 9.10
CA LEU A 45 -19.99 25.97 9.10
C LEU A 45 -20.49 25.53 10.48
N PRO A 46 -21.40 24.54 10.55
CA PRO A 46 -21.76 23.93 11.82
C PRO A 46 -20.52 23.33 12.48
N LYS A 47 -20.44 23.48 13.82
CA LYS A 47 -19.36 22.87 14.59
C LYS A 47 -19.49 21.34 14.54
N PRO A 48 -18.42 20.58 14.26
CA PRO A 48 -18.47 19.13 14.35
C PRO A 48 -18.78 18.70 15.79
N LEU A 49 -19.62 17.66 15.93
CA LEU A 49 -19.89 17.03 17.22
C LEU A 49 -18.67 16.30 17.76
N ASP A 50 -17.89 15.69 16.86
CA ASP A 50 -16.67 14.96 17.16
C ASP A 50 -15.72 14.98 15.96
N ALA A 51 -14.44 14.71 16.19
CA ALA A 51 -13.42 14.61 15.15
C ALA A 51 -12.34 13.59 15.53
N LEU A 52 -11.86 12.85 14.53
CA LEU A 52 -10.76 11.90 14.66
C LEU A 52 -9.67 12.23 13.64
N VAL A 53 -8.44 12.44 14.11
CA VAL A 53 -7.26 12.69 13.26
C VAL A 53 -6.30 11.51 13.38
N THR A 54 -6.10 10.78 12.27
CA THR A 54 -5.15 9.66 12.23
C THR A 54 -3.72 10.16 11.93
N ARG A 55 -2.73 9.56 12.57
CA ARG A 55 -1.29 9.87 12.40
C ARG A 55 -0.49 8.60 12.18
N TRP A 56 -0.64 8.02 11.00
CA TRP A 56 -0.02 6.74 10.65
C TRP A 56 1.52 6.78 10.71
N ASP A 57 2.14 7.92 10.43
CA ASP A 57 3.60 8.10 10.43
C ASP A 57 4.23 8.05 11.82
N THR A 58 3.46 8.36 12.87
CA THR A 58 3.92 8.39 14.27
C THR A 58 3.26 7.32 15.14
N ASP A 59 2.29 6.59 14.61
CA ASP A 59 1.74 5.39 15.25
C ASP A 59 2.86 4.34 15.42
N PRO A 60 3.20 3.94 16.66
CA PRO A 60 4.31 3.03 16.92
C PRO A 60 4.11 1.63 16.32
N HIS A 61 2.88 1.27 15.94
CA HIS A 61 2.57 -0.03 15.35
C HIS A 61 2.52 0.00 13.82
N SER A 62 2.53 1.18 13.21
CA SER A 62 2.35 1.35 11.77
C SER A 62 3.54 2.06 11.11
N LEU A 63 4.03 3.16 11.70
CA LEU A 63 5.16 3.98 11.22
C LEU A 63 5.03 4.42 9.74
N GLY A 64 3.79 4.47 9.24
CA GLY A 64 3.44 4.73 7.85
C GLY A 64 2.05 4.18 7.52
N SER A 65 1.51 4.57 6.36
CA SER A 65 0.19 4.10 5.92
C SER A 65 0.26 2.76 5.19
N TYR A 66 1.18 2.63 4.25
CA TYR A 66 1.36 1.44 3.40
C TYR A 66 2.68 1.53 2.62
N SER A 67 3.22 0.38 2.21
CA SER A 67 4.43 0.30 1.37
C SER A 67 4.30 1.08 0.06
N PHE A 68 5.36 1.71 -0.43
CA PHE A 68 5.42 2.23 -1.80
C PHE A 68 6.80 1.96 -2.40
N HIS A 69 6.94 2.08 -3.72
CA HIS A 69 8.24 1.98 -4.40
C HIS A 69 8.88 3.38 -4.49
N PRO A 70 9.85 3.73 -3.63
CA PRO A 70 10.62 4.95 -3.80
C PRO A 70 11.49 4.91 -5.05
N VAL A 71 12.00 6.08 -5.45
CA VAL A 71 12.98 6.18 -6.53
C VAL A 71 14.20 5.33 -6.18
N GLY A 72 14.57 4.43 -7.10
CA GLY A 72 15.68 3.50 -6.92
C GLY A 72 15.26 2.10 -6.46
N SER A 73 13.99 1.86 -6.11
CA SER A 73 13.49 0.50 -5.83
C SER A 73 13.33 -0.33 -7.10
N GLU A 74 13.49 -1.64 -6.94
CA GLU A 74 13.27 -2.62 -7.99
C GLU A 74 11.90 -3.30 -7.85
N ARG A 75 11.31 -3.69 -8.97
CA ARG A 75 10.01 -4.41 -8.99
C ARG A 75 10.02 -5.68 -8.12
N MET A 76 11.18 -6.28 -7.91
CA MET A 76 11.34 -7.54 -7.19
C MET A 76 11.61 -7.36 -5.69
N ASP A 77 11.76 -6.12 -5.20
CA ASP A 77 11.98 -5.82 -3.77
C ASP A 77 10.93 -6.47 -2.84
N PRO A 78 9.62 -6.51 -3.18
CA PRO A 78 8.63 -7.18 -2.34
C PRO A 78 8.89 -8.67 -2.16
N LEU A 79 9.45 -9.33 -3.18
CA LEU A 79 9.79 -10.75 -3.11
C LEU A 79 11.08 -11.00 -2.31
N ALA A 80 12.01 -10.05 -2.35
CA ALA A 80 13.16 -10.09 -1.45
C ALA A 80 12.70 -10.00 0.02
N LEU A 81 11.74 -9.12 0.32
CA LEU A 81 11.14 -8.99 1.65
C LEU A 81 10.30 -10.22 2.05
N ALA A 82 9.63 -10.85 1.10
CA ALA A 82 8.83 -12.06 1.32
C ALA A 82 9.66 -13.32 1.65
N ALA A 83 10.96 -13.30 1.36
CA ALA A 83 11.84 -14.46 1.51
C ALA A 83 12.07 -14.79 3.00
N PRO A 84 11.99 -16.08 3.39
CA PRO A 84 12.20 -16.47 4.78
C PRO A 84 13.67 -16.36 5.20
N HIS A 85 13.90 -16.40 6.51
CA HIS A 85 15.23 -16.31 7.10
C HIS A 85 15.49 -17.42 8.15
N PRO A 86 16.69 -18.04 8.16
CA PRO A 86 17.63 -18.10 7.03
C PRO A 86 17.06 -18.91 5.87
N ARG A 87 17.45 -18.63 4.63
CA ARG A 87 16.90 -19.32 3.43
C ARG A 87 17.16 -20.83 3.42
N SER A 88 18.27 -21.28 3.98
CA SER A 88 18.68 -22.70 3.98
C SER A 88 17.97 -23.55 5.04
N SER A 89 17.53 -22.93 6.14
CA SER A 89 16.75 -23.60 7.18
C SER A 89 15.75 -22.60 7.77
N PRO A 90 14.66 -22.30 7.06
CA PRO A 90 13.69 -21.29 7.44
C PRO A 90 13.22 -21.46 8.89
N ARG A 91 13.25 -20.35 9.65
CA ARG A 91 12.68 -20.23 11.00
C ARG A 91 11.80 -18.98 11.14
N LEU A 92 12.04 -17.98 10.30
CA LEU A 92 11.30 -16.73 10.24
C LEU A 92 10.69 -16.57 8.85
N PHE A 93 9.40 -16.25 8.81
CA PHE A 93 8.63 -16.06 7.58
C PHE A 93 7.97 -14.68 7.61
N PHE A 94 7.93 -14.03 6.45
CA PHE A 94 7.37 -12.69 6.32
C PHE A 94 6.08 -12.71 5.48
N ALA A 95 5.08 -12.01 5.99
CA ALA A 95 3.81 -11.74 5.34
C ALA A 95 3.45 -10.27 5.54
N GLY A 96 2.44 -9.79 4.82
CA GLY A 96 2.04 -8.39 4.80
C GLY A 96 1.91 -7.88 3.38
N GLU A 97 1.20 -6.78 3.22
CA GLU A 97 1.02 -6.05 1.96
C GLU A 97 2.34 -5.77 1.24
N ALA A 98 3.40 -5.44 1.98
CA ALA A 98 4.73 -5.09 1.47
C ALA A 98 5.46 -6.31 0.88
N THR A 99 5.00 -7.51 1.21
CA THR A 99 5.56 -8.79 0.74
C THR A 99 4.80 -9.35 -0.48
N SER A 100 3.78 -8.65 -0.95
CA SER A 100 2.96 -9.08 -2.09
C SER A 100 3.38 -8.35 -3.35
N LEU A 101 3.74 -9.07 -4.42
CA LEU A 101 4.12 -8.45 -5.70
C LEU A 101 2.92 -7.81 -6.41
N LEU A 102 1.73 -8.40 -6.32
CA LEU A 102 0.54 -7.95 -7.05
C LEU A 102 -0.48 -7.20 -6.18
N GLY A 103 -0.33 -7.28 -4.85
CA GLY A 103 -1.29 -6.73 -3.89
C GLY A 103 -0.67 -5.76 -2.89
N GLN A 104 0.41 -5.07 -3.26
CA GLN A 104 0.95 -4.00 -2.42
C GLN A 104 -0.13 -2.96 -2.10
N GLN A 105 -0.05 -2.36 -0.92
CA GLN A 105 -1.00 -1.33 -0.47
C GLN A 105 -2.45 -1.81 -0.32
N CYS A 106 -2.72 -3.10 -0.50
CA CYS A 106 -4.05 -3.66 -0.50
C CYS A 106 -4.24 -4.71 0.59
N VAL A 107 -5.41 -4.72 1.22
CA VAL A 107 -5.81 -5.74 2.20
C VAL A 107 -5.75 -7.14 1.59
N THR A 108 -6.19 -7.30 0.33
CA THR A 108 -6.12 -8.60 -0.37
C THR A 108 -4.67 -9.09 -0.48
N GLY A 109 -3.69 -8.22 -0.73
CA GLY A 109 -2.28 -8.62 -0.76
C GLY A 109 -1.75 -9.05 0.60
N ALA A 110 -2.17 -8.39 1.67
CA ALA A 110 -1.86 -8.80 3.05
C ALA A 110 -2.45 -10.18 3.36
N VAL A 111 -3.72 -10.42 2.99
CA VAL A 111 -4.39 -11.72 3.20
C VAL A 111 -3.69 -12.83 2.42
N GLU A 112 -3.44 -12.64 1.13
CA GLU A 112 -2.83 -13.67 0.28
C GLU A 112 -1.37 -13.96 0.66
N SER A 113 -0.61 -12.93 1.03
CA SER A 113 0.74 -13.14 1.58
C SER A 113 0.73 -13.88 2.92
N GLY A 114 -0.29 -13.65 3.76
CA GLY A 114 -0.52 -14.42 4.99
C GLY A 114 -0.77 -15.90 4.71
N ARG A 115 -1.65 -16.22 3.76
CA ARG A 115 -1.91 -17.61 3.32
C ARG A 115 -0.67 -18.27 2.74
N ARG A 116 0.14 -17.53 1.97
CA ARG A 116 1.44 -17.98 1.45
C ARG A 116 2.40 -18.34 2.59
N ALA A 117 2.60 -17.44 3.55
CA ALA A 117 3.50 -17.67 4.69
C ALA A 117 3.03 -18.85 5.56
N ALA A 118 1.72 -18.96 5.82
CA ALA A 118 1.15 -20.08 6.58
C ALA A 118 1.42 -21.44 5.91
N ARG A 119 1.23 -21.54 4.58
CA ARG A 119 1.57 -22.76 3.81
C ARG A 119 3.06 -23.09 3.93
N ALA A 120 3.93 -22.09 3.84
CA ALA A 120 5.38 -22.29 3.96
C ALA A 120 5.80 -22.77 5.36
N VAL A 121 5.19 -22.24 6.42
CA VAL A 121 5.41 -22.70 7.80
C VAL A 121 4.97 -24.15 7.97
N ALA A 122 3.76 -24.50 7.49
CA ALA A 122 3.25 -25.86 7.57
C ALA A 122 4.13 -26.86 6.81
N GLY A 123 4.48 -26.56 5.56
CA GLY A 123 5.37 -27.42 4.76
C GLY A 123 6.73 -27.63 5.43
N THR A 124 7.34 -26.57 5.97
CA THR A 124 8.63 -26.67 6.69
C THR A 124 8.51 -27.57 7.93
N ALA A 125 7.39 -27.48 8.67
CA ALA A 125 7.15 -28.33 9.85
C ALA A 125 6.97 -29.81 9.49
N HIS A 126 6.50 -30.11 8.28
CA HIS A 126 6.35 -31.47 7.75
C HIS A 126 7.59 -32.00 7.00
N GLY A 127 8.68 -31.24 6.98
CA GLY A 127 9.92 -31.62 6.29
C GLY A 127 9.89 -31.40 4.78
N GLU A 128 8.91 -30.66 4.26
CA GLU A 128 8.84 -30.28 2.85
C GLU A 128 9.80 -29.13 2.55
N SER A 129 10.53 -29.23 1.44
CA SER A 129 11.32 -28.12 0.92
C SER A 129 10.42 -27.17 0.11
N PHE A 130 10.29 -25.93 0.55
CA PHE A 130 9.54 -24.91 -0.18
C PHE A 130 10.49 -24.09 -1.05
N ASP A 131 10.22 -23.99 -2.36
CA ASP A 131 11.01 -23.16 -3.26
C ASP A 131 10.58 -21.69 -3.16
N PHE A 132 11.33 -20.91 -2.38
CA PHE A 132 11.12 -19.47 -2.24
C PHE A 132 11.64 -18.65 -3.44
N SER A 133 12.40 -19.27 -4.36
CA SER A 133 12.88 -18.58 -5.56
C SER A 133 11.75 -18.31 -6.57
N ASN A 134 10.65 -19.09 -6.48
CA ASN A 134 9.44 -18.95 -7.30
C ASN A 134 8.25 -18.29 -6.57
N ALA A 135 8.48 -17.58 -5.46
CA ALA A 135 7.44 -16.87 -4.71
C ALA A 135 6.65 -15.81 -5.55
N ALA A 136 7.08 -15.56 -6.78
CA ALA A 136 6.41 -14.71 -7.76
C ALA A 136 5.18 -15.35 -8.43
N PHE A 137 4.99 -16.68 -8.41
CA PHE A 137 4.09 -17.29 -9.38
C PHE A 137 3.46 -18.63 -8.96
N SER A 138 2.48 -18.59 -8.05
CA SER A 138 1.29 -19.46 -8.21
C SER A 138 0.06 -18.80 -7.59
N TRP A 139 -0.66 -18.06 -8.43
CA TRP A 139 -2.09 -17.91 -8.24
C TRP A 139 -2.74 -19.20 -8.76
N ASP A 140 -3.09 -20.13 -7.88
CA ASP A 140 -4.10 -21.15 -8.19
C ASP A 140 -5.52 -20.54 -8.23
N LEU A 141 -5.63 -19.23 -8.47
CA LEU A 141 -6.87 -18.57 -8.84
C LEU A 141 -6.89 -18.43 -10.36
N PRO A 142 -7.99 -18.81 -11.04
CA PRO A 142 -8.10 -18.60 -12.47
C PRO A 142 -7.89 -17.12 -12.80
N PRO A 143 -7.28 -16.79 -13.96
CA PRO A 143 -7.10 -15.41 -14.37
C PRO A 143 -8.47 -14.72 -14.38
N PRO A 144 -8.53 -13.44 -13.96
CA PRO A 144 -9.78 -12.72 -14.00
C PRO A 144 -10.33 -12.68 -15.44
N PRO A 145 -11.66 -12.76 -15.64
CA PRO A 145 -12.26 -12.94 -16.97
C PRO A 145 -11.96 -11.87 -18.02
N TRP A 146 -11.27 -10.78 -17.66
CA TRP A 146 -10.85 -9.70 -18.55
C TRP A 146 -9.37 -9.73 -18.95
N ASP A 147 -8.59 -10.70 -18.46
CA ASP A 147 -7.17 -10.83 -18.81
C ASP A 147 -7.03 -11.55 -20.17
N VAL A 148 -7.10 -10.76 -21.24
CA VAL A 148 -6.89 -11.23 -22.62
C VAL A 148 -5.40 -11.58 -22.82
N PRO A 149 -5.06 -12.72 -23.46
CA PRO A 149 -3.66 -13.09 -23.66
C PRO A 149 -2.91 -12.00 -24.42
N ARG A 150 -1.82 -11.48 -23.83
CA ARG A 150 -0.88 -10.64 -24.57
C ARG A 150 -0.26 -11.47 -25.70
N PRO A 151 -0.32 -11.01 -26.97
CA PRO A 151 0.36 -11.72 -28.04
C PRO A 151 1.86 -11.76 -27.75
N ALA A 152 2.48 -12.91 -28.04
CA ALA A 152 3.90 -13.13 -27.85
C ALA A 152 4.70 -12.00 -28.50
N SER A 153 5.55 -11.33 -27.73
CA SER A 153 6.46 -10.32 -28.26
C SER A 153 7.40 -10.99 -29.25
N SER A 154 7.14 -10.85 -30.55
CA SER A 154 8.15 -11.14 -31.56
C SER A 154 9.31 -10.16 -31.38
N SER A 155 10.50 -10.73 -31.29
CA SER A 155 11.76 -10.00 -31.21
C SER A 155 11.90 -9.02 -32.38
N LEU A 156 11.81 -7.72 -32.09
CA LEU A 156 12.27 -6.67 -32.99
C LEU A 156 13.29 -5.80 -32.26
N HIS A 157 14.47 -6.38 -32.07
CA HIS A 157 15.68 -5.56 -32.10
C HIS A 157 15.91 -5.11 -33.55
N ASN A 158 16.32 -3.84 -33.67
CA ASN A 158 17.08 -3.29 -34.79
C ASN A 158 16.28 -2.71 -35.98
N ARG A 159 15.89 -1.43 -35.88
CA ARG A 159 16.01 -0.47 -37.00
C ARG A 159 16.45 0.89 -36.48
N LYS A 160 17.65 1.31 -36.91
CA LYS A 160 18.17 2.68 -36.80
C LYS A 160 17.19 3.67 -37.44
N ALA A 161 16.93 4.78 -36.77
CA ALA A 161 16.28 5.95 -37.39
C ALA A 161 17.28 6.66 -38.33
N PRO A 162 16.91 7.01 -39.58
CA PRO A 162 17.66 7.97 -40.36
C PRO A 162 17.34 9.41 -39.91
N LYS A 163 18.31 10.30 -40.17
CA LYS A 163 18.41 11.70 -39.72
C LYS A 163 17.19 12.56 -40.00
#